data_AF-A0A965TWP7-F1
#
_entry.id   AF-A0A965TWP7-F1
#
_cell.length_a   1.000
_cell.length_b   1.000
_cell.length_c   1.000
_cell.angle_alpha   90.00
_cell.angle_beta   90.00
_cell.angle_gamma   90.00
#
_symmetry.space_group_name_H-M   'P 1'
#
loop_
_entity.id
_entity.type
_entity.pdbx_description
1 polymer ?
#
loop_
_entity_poly.entity_id
_entity_poly.type
_entity_poly.pdbx_seq_one_letter_code
_entity_poly.pdbx_strand_id
1 'polypeptide(L)'
;MNRPHTQLKHTGSLSFLPTTKEEMNQRGWDQLDVLFISGDAYVDHPSFGAALLSRLMESHGYRVGIISQPNIANIEEFTEMGTPRLCTMISSGNIDSMVLRYTANNKRRNDDP
;
A
#
# COMPACT_ATOMS: atom_id res chain seq x y z
N MET A 1 19.57 16.88 4.84
CA MET A 1 19.24 16.74 6.27
C MET A 1 19.18 15.23 6.56
N ASN A 2 20.32 14.63 6.93
CA ASN A 2 20.44 13.18 7.09
C ASN A 2 19.86 12.78 8.45
N ARG A 3 18.76 12.02 8.46
CA ARG A 3 18.33 11.33 9.68
C ARG A 3 19.42 10.30 10.02
N PRO A 4 19.85 10.17 11.28
CA PRO A 4 20.80 9.13 11.67
C PRO A 4 20.25 7.77 11.27
N HIS A 5 21.11 6.86 10.80
CA HIS A 5 20.80 5.45 10.62
C HIS A 5 20.46 4.85 11.99
N THR A 6 19.21 5.03 12.42
CA THR A 6 18.69 4.42 13.63
C THR A 6 18.70 2.92 13.41
N GLN A 7 19.54 2.20 14.15
CA GLN A 7 19.49 0.75 14.21
C GLN A 7 18.06 0.35 14.58
N LEU A 8 17.35 -0.25 13.62
CA LEU A 8 16.00 -0.74 13.81
C LEU A 8 16.07 -1.89 14.82
N LYS A 9 15.70 -1.59 16.06
CA LYS A 9 15.35 -2.64 17.02
C LYS A 9 14.18 -3.39 16.40
N HIS A 10 14.41 -4.65 16.04
CA HIS A 10 13.36 -5.60 15.69
C HIS A 10 12.53 -5.87 16.95
N THR A 11 11.67 -4.93 17.32
CA THR A 11 10.61 -5.15 18.31
C THR A 11 9.53 -5.98 17.64
N GLY A 12 9.21 -7.10 18.30
CA GLY A 12 8.45 -8.21 17.73
C GLY A 12 7.02 -7.90 17.31
N SER A 13 6.49 -8.87 16.56
CA SER A 13 5.25 -8.90 15.76
C SER A 13 5.36 -8.13 14.43
N LEU A 14 5.31 -8.88 13.33
CA LEU A 14 5.13 -8.39 11.96
C LEU A 14 3.78 -7.67 11.89
N SER A 15 3.72 -6.41 12.32
CA SER A 15 2.53 -5.58 12.13
C SER A 15 2.45 -5.19 10.65
N PHE A 16 1.28 -5.39 10.05
CA PHE A 16 0.93 -4.89 8.73
C PHE A 16 1.23 -3.40 8.61
N LEU A 17 1.57 -2.92 7.41
CA LEU A 17 1.65 -1.49 7.15
C LEU A 17 0.30 -0.81 7.48
N PRO A 18 0.31 0.46 7.92
CA PRO A 18 -0.93 1.17 8.15
C PRO A 18 -1.70 1.31 6.85
N THR A 19 -2.97 0.94 6.92
CA THR A 19 -3.99 1.06 5.89
C THR A 19 -4.99 2.17 6.21
N THR A 20 -5.04 2.62 7.46
CA THR A 20 -5.92 3.70 7.91
C THR A 20 -5.17 4.79 8.66
N LYS A 21 -5.83 5.94 8.83
CA LYS A 21 -5.30 7.06 9.60
C LYS A 21 -5.18 6.74 11.09
N GLU A 22 -6.07 5.91 11.62
CA GLU A 22 -6.05 5.45 13.01
C GLU A 22 -4.79 4.63 13.28
N GLU A 23 -4.40 3.74 12.36
CA GLU A 23 -3.17 2.94 12.48
C GLU A 23 -1.91 3.82 12.39
N MET A 24 -1.93 4.87 11.57
CA MET A 24 -0.87 5.89 11.59
C MET A 24 -0.77 6.57 12.96
N ASN A 25 -1.89 6.98 13.55
CA ASN A 25 -1.93 7.61 14.86
C ASN A 25 -1.42 6.67 15.96
N GLN A 26 -1.77 5.38 15.91
CA GLN A 26 -1.27 4.36 16.85
C GLN A 26 0.26 4.19 16.76
N ARG A 27 0.83 4.37 15.57
CA ARG A 27 2.29 4.38 15.33
C ARG A 27 2.95 5.72 15.70
N GLY A 28 2.17 6.73 16.11
CA GLY A 28 2.64 8.09 16.38
C GLY A 28 3.06 8.84 15.11
N TRP A 29 2.48 8.48 13.96
CA TRP A 29 2.77 9.09 12.66
C TRP A 29 1.69 10.11 12.32
N ASP A 30 2.09 11.38 12.31
CA ASP A 30 1.31 12.52 11.84
C ASP A 30 1.24 12.60 10.32
N GLN A 31 2.27 12.10 9.63
CA GLN A 31 2.41 12.13 8.19
C GLN A 31 3.21 10.93 7.66
N LEU A 32 2.77 10.38 6.54
CA LEU A 32 3.51 9.39 5.75
C LEU A 32 4.62 10.05 4.93
N ASP A 33 5.73 9.33 4.75
CA ASP A 33 6.73 9.70 3.75
C ASP A 33 6.24 9.27 2.35
N VAL A 34 5.71 8.05 2.23
CA VAL A 34 5.23 7.48 0.97
C VAL A 34 3.90 6.78 1.17
N LEU A 35 2.97 7.02 0.24
CA LEU A 35 1.67 6.36 0.19
C LEU A 35 1.59 5.44 -1.03
N PHE A 36 1.33 4.16 -0.81
CA PHE A 36 1.02 3.22 -1.89
C PHE A 36 -0.50 3.17 -2.12
N ILE A 37 -0.92 3.19 -3.37
CA ILE A 37 -2.30 2.95 -3.78
C ILE A 37 -2.29 1.79 -4.77
N SER A 38 -2.95 0.70 -4.40
CA SER A 38 -2.99 -0.55 -5.15
C SER A 38 -4.41 -0.86 -5.58
N GLY A 39 -4.59 -1.24 -6.85
CA GLY A 39 -5.84 -1.85 -7.34
C GLY A 39 -6.05 -3.30 -6.92
N ASP A 40 -5.08 -3.90 -6.23
CA ASP A 40 -5.12 -5.26 -5.68
C ASP A 40 -5.26 -5.24 -4.16
N ALA A 41 -5.71 -6.36 -3.59
CA ALA A 41 -5.77 -6.53 -2.15
C ALA A 41 -4.37 -6.40 -1.54
N TYR A 42 -4.28 -5.79 -0.36
CA TYR A 42 -3.00 -5.75 0.35
C TYR A 42 -2.70 -7.13 0.94
N VAL A 43 -1.74 -7.82 0.32
CA VAL A 43 -1.13 -9.05 0.83
C VAL A 43 0.32 -8.75 1.14
N ASP A 44 0.69 -8.86 2.41
CA ASP A 44 2.05 -8.59 2.88
C ASP A 44 2.98 -9.77 2.59
N HIS A 45 3.30 -9.95 1.31
CA HIS A 45 4.11 -11.06 0.82
C HIS A 45 5.14 -10.58 -0.22
N PRO A 46 6.39 -11.07 -0.22
CA PRO A 46 7.45 -10.61 -1.13
C PRO A 46 7.16 -10.83 -2.62
N SER A 47 6.21 -11.71 -2.96
CA SER A 47 5.73 -11.89 -4.34
C SER A 47 4.85 -10.73 -4.85
N PHE A 48 4.42 -9.83 -3.97
CA PHE A 48 3.59 -8.67 -4.31
C PHE A 48 4.49 -7.44 -4.38
N GLY A 49 4.64 -6.84 -5.57
CA GLY A 49 5.63 -5.77 -5.78
C GLY A 49 5.44 -4.57 -4.86
N ALA A 50 4.19 -4.15 -4.63
CA ALA A 50 3.86 -3.07 -3.72
C ALA A 50 4.25 -3.40 -2.26
N ALA A 51 3.98 -4.62 -1.80
CA ALA A 51 4.35 -5.07 -0.45
C ALA A 51 5.88 -5.16 -0.29
N LEU A 52 6.58 -5.73 -1.27
CA LEU A 52 8.04 -5.81 -1.26
C LEU A 52 8.68 -4.42 -1.19
N LEU A 53 8.26 -3.50 -2.07
CA LEU A 53 8.85 -2.16 -2.13
C LEU A 53 8.52 -1.36 -0.87
N SER A 54 7.27 -1.40 -0.39
CA SER A 54 6.87 -0.68 0.82
C SER A 54 7.60 -1.18 2.06
N ARG A 55 7.80 -2.49 2.22
CA ARG A 55 8.61 -3.08 3.30
C ARG A 55 10.09 -2.73 3.18
N LEU A 56 10.64 -2.70 1.96
CA LEU A 56 12.00 -2.24 1.75
C LEU A 56 12.16 -0.77 2.16
N MET A 57 11.19 0.09 1.83
CA MET A 57 11.22 1.49 2.24
C MET A 57 11.06 1.63 3.76
N GLU A 58 10.15 0.89 4.39
CA GLU A 58 10.00 0.86 5.84
C GLU A 58 11.29 0.41 6.54
N SER A 59 12.00 -0.59 6.00
CA SER A 59 13.29 -1.04 6.53
C SER A 59 14.41 0.00 6.42
N HIS A 60 14.25 1.02 5.58
CA HIS A 60 15.15 2.17 5.50
C HIS A 60 14.68 3.35 6.36
N GLY A 61 13.62 3.17 7.17
CA GLY A 61 13.12 4.16 8.11
C GLY A 61 12.12 5.16 7.53
N TYR A 62 11.58 4.88 6.33
CA TYR A 62 10.47 5.67 5.79
C TYR A 62 9.15 5.27 6.46
N ARG A 63 8.27 6.24 6.68
CA ARG A 63 6.89 6.00 7.10
C ARG A 63 6.06 5.69 5.86
N VAL A 64 5.62 4.44 5.72
CA VAL A 64 4.92 3.97 4.53
C VAL A 64 3.53 3.50 4.90
N GLY A 65 2.52 3.88 4.12
CA GLY A 65 1.15 3.38 4.23
C GLY A 65 0.65 2.84 2.91
N ILE A 66 -0.44 2.07 2.94
CA ILE A 66 -1.02 1.45 1.74
C ILE A 66 -2.55 1.55 1.73
N ILE A 67 -3.10 2.01 0.62
CA ILE A 67 -4.53 1.96 0.29
C ILE A 67 -4.70 0.83 -0.73
N SER A 68 -5.53 -0.15 -0.42
CA SER A 68 -5.86 -1.25 -1.34
C SER A 68 -7.30 -1.14 -1.80
N GLN A 69 -7.52 -1.30 -3.11
CA GLN A 69 -8.82 -1.31 -3.75
C GLN A 69 -9.74 -0.12 -3.38
N PRO A 70 -9.26 1.14 -3.46
CA PRO A 70 -10.13 2.28 -3.18
C PRO A 70 -11.25 2.35 -4.22
N ASN A 71 -12.44 2.72 -3.77
CA ASN A 71 -13.57 3.02 -4.63
C ASN A 71 -13.27 4.27 -5.46
N ILE A 72 -13.16 4.11 -6.79
CA ILE A 72 -12.82 5.19 -7.72
C ILE A 72 -13.88 6.30 -7.74
N ALA A 73 -15.13 6.00 -7.35
CA ALA A 73 -16.19 7.01 -7.23
C ALA A 73 -16.08 7.86 -5.95
N ASN A 74 -15.26 7.43 -4.99
CA ASN A 74 -15.10 8.06 -3.69
C ASN A 74 -13.70 8.64 -3.53
N ILE A 75 -13.59 9.97 -3.60
CA ILE A 75 -12.30 10.68 -3.48
C ILE A 75 -11.75 10.61 -2.05
N GLU A 76 -12.62 10.48 -1.05
CA GLU A 76 -12.20 10.39 0.36
C GLU A 76 -11.30 9.16 0.61
N GLU A 77 -11.59 8.04 -0.05
CA GLU A 77 -10.79 6.81 0.08
C GLU A 77 -9.35 6.95 -0.44
N PHE A 78 -9.08 7.91 -1.33
CA PHE A 78 -7.72 8.21 -1.79
C PHE A 78 -6.97 9.18 -0.88
N THR A 79 -7.70 9.91 -0.02
CA THR A 79 -7.17 11.06 0.73
C THR A 79 -7.23 10.88 2.26
N GLU A 80 -7.83 9.80 2.74
CA GLU A 80 -8.02 9.50 4.16
C GLU A 80 -6.72 9.60 4.98
N MET A 81 -5.61 9.05 4.46
CA MET A 81 -4.30 9.07 5.12
C MET A 81 -3.52 10.39 4.92
N GLY A 82 -4.11 11.38 4.25
CA GLY A 82 -3.52 12.69 4.01
C GLY A 82 -2.39 12.70 2.97
N THR A 83 -1.79 13.88 2.77
CA THR A 83 -0.75 14.08 1.76
C THR A 83 0.61 13.56 2.24
N PRO A 84 1.22 12.58 1.54
CA PRO A 84 2.55 12.09 1.90
C PRO A 84 3.63 13.15 1.64
N ARG A 85 4.71 13.10 2.42
CA ARG A 85 5.81 14.07 2.37
C ARG A 85 6.65 13.98 1.09
N LEU A 86 6.82 12.76 0.54
CA LEU A 86 7.68 12.52 -0.62
C LEU A 86 6.86 12.25 -1.88
N CYS A 87 6.05 11.19 -1.88
CA CYS A 87 5.27 10.82 -3.06
C CYS A 87 4.13 9.85 -2.75
N THR A 88 3.20 9.77 -3.71
CA THR A 88 2.21 8.70 -3.82
C THR A 88 2.60 7.78 -4.97
N MET A 89 2.61 6.47 -4.74
CA MET A 89 2.89 5.45 -5.75
C MET A 89 1.60 4.69 -6.07
N ILE A 90 1.17 4.74 -7.34
CA ILE A 90 -0.09 4.13 -7.77
C ILE A 90 0.21 2.95 -8.69
N SER A 91 -0.41 1.81 -8.43
CA SER A 91 -0.32 0.60 -9.27
C SER A 91 -1.68 -0.08 -9.38
N SER A 92 -1.96 -0.70 -10.54
CA SER A 92 -3.17 -1.50 -10.74
C SER A 92 -3.15 -2.84 -9.99
N GLY A 93 -2.01 -3.26 -9.42
CA GLY A 93 -1.87 -4.56 -8.77
C GLY A 93 -0.89 -5.50 -9.44
N ASN A 94 -0.80 -6.74 -8.95
CA ASN A 94 0.02 -7.79 -9.58
C ASN A 94 -0.77 -8.58 -10.63
N ILE A 95 -2.10 -8.47 -10.63
CA ILE A 95 -2.96 -9.15 -11.60
C ILE A 95 -3.11 -8.28 -12.85
N ASP A 96 -2.84 -8.88 -14.00
CA ASP A 96 -3.04 -8.20 -15.28
C ASP A 96 -4.53 -7.92 -15.54
N SER A 97 -4.80 -6.75 -16.10
CA SER A 97 -6.17 -6.28 -16.38
C SER A 97 -6.95 -7.18 -17.34
N MET A 98 -6.26 -7.90 -18.23
CA MET A 98 -6.87 -8.88 -19.13
C MET A 98 -7.37 -10.09 -18.34
N VAL A 99 -6.62 -10.57 -17.34
CA VAL A 99 -7.01 -11.71 -16.50
C VAL A 99 -8.18 -11.36 -15.57
N LEU A 100 -8.25 -10.10 -15.12
CA LEU A 100 -9.39 -9.60 -14.34
C LEU A 100 -10.69 -9.50 -15.17
N ARG A 101 -10.59 -9.13 -16.45
CA ARG A 101 -11.76 -8.89 -17.32
C ARG A 101 -12.13 -10.06 -18.22
N TYR A 102 -11.20 -10.97 -18.48
CA TYR A 102 -11.36 -12.07 -19.41
C TYR A 102 -10.95 -13.39 -18.77
N THR A 103 -11.75 -14.43 -19.03
CA THR A 103 -11.38 -15.81 -18.75
C THR A 103 -10.16 -16.23 -19.57
N ALA A 104 -9.47 -17.29 -19.17
CA ALA A 104 -8.34 -17.87 -19.92
C ALA A 104 -8.67 -18.22 -21.39
N ASN A 105 -9.96 -18.29 -21.73
CA ASN A 105 -10.47 -18.56 -23.07
C ASN A 105 -10.95 -17.29 -23.80
N ASN A 106 -10.45 -16.10 -23.41
CA ASN A 106 -10.78 -14.79 -23.98
C ASN A 106 -12.27 -14.40 -23.97
N LYS A 107 -13.10 -15.06 -23.16
CA LYS A 107 -14.48 -14.63 -22.92
C LYS A 107 -14.51 -13.59 -21.81
N ARG A 108 -15.19 -12.46 -22.05
CA ARG A 108 -15.45 -11.43 -21.03
C ARG A 108 -16.15 -12.07 -19.83
N ARG A 109 -15.61 -11.89 -18.62
CA ARG A 109 -16.25 -12.35 -17.39
C ARG A 109 -17.53 -11.53 -17.21
N ASN A 110 -18.69 -12.16 -17.36
CA ASN A 110 -19.99 -11.57 -16.99
C ASN A 110 -20.21 -11.93 -15.53
N ASP A 111 -20.09 -10.94 -14.65
CA ASP A 111 -20.31 -10.98 -13.20
C ASP A 111 -19.57 -12.11 -12.45
N ASP A 112 -18.58 -11.74 -11.65
CA ASP A 112 -18.38 -12.40 -10.36
C ASP A 112 -18.94 -11.45 -9.27
N PRO A 113 -19.54 -11.99 -8.19
CA PRO A 113 -20.13 -11.20 -7.12
C PRO A 113 -19.11 -10.32 -6.38
#